data_AF-A0A1V9G3E5-F1
#
_entry.id   AF-A0A1V9G3E5-F1
#
_cell.length_a   1.000
_cell.length_b   1.000
_cell.length_c   1.000
_cell.angle_alpha   90.00
_cell.angle_beta   90.00
_cell.angle_gamma   90.00
#
_symmetry.space_group_name_H-M   'P 1'
#
loop_
_entity.id
_entity.type
_entity.pdbx_description
1 polymer ?
#
loop_
_entity_poly.entity_id
_entity_poly.type
_entity_poly.pdbx_seq_one_letter_code
_entity_poly.pdbx_strand_id
1 'polypeptide(L)' 'MLSFSELHQFLRMPVLIQHFIEHRQQDPSLSLLGFLNLHYIHQYIHDEDYQQDQQLPFRHSDCCVTYTTVCCETLAILL' A
#
# COMPACT_ATOMS: atom_id res chain seq x y z
N MET A 1 -4.66 8.12 -15.19
CA MET A 1 -5.69 7.56 -14.28
C MET A 1 -5.07 7.44 -12.90
N LEU A 2 -5.31 8.40 -11.99
CA LEU A 2 -4.75 8.43 -10.63
C LEU A 2 -5.82 8.19 -9.54
N SER A 3 -7.08 7.97 -9.92
CA SER A 3 -8.19 8.44 -9.07
C SER A 3 -8.91 7.40 -8.21
N PHE A 4 -8.59 6.10 -8.23
CA PHE A 4 -9.34 5.13 -7.41
C PHE A 4 -8.49 4.02 -6.77
N SER A 5 -7.37 3.62 -7.38
CA SER A 5 -6.46 2.63 -6.79
C SER A 5 -5.72 3.20 -5.56
N GLU A 6 -5.30 4.45 -5.55
CA GLU A 6 -4.52 4.95 -4.39
C GLU A 6 -5.39 5.45 -3.24
N LEU A 7 -6.67 5.76 -3.50
CA LEU A 7 -7.57 6.30 -2.47
C LEU A 7 -7.93 5.25 -1.41
N HIS A 8 -8.03 3.97 -1.79
CA HIS A 8 -8.27 2.91 -0.82
C HIS A 8 -7.07 2.70 0.12
N GLN A 9 -5.85 3.03 -0.32
CA GLN A 9 -4.67 3.02 0.55
C GLN A 9 -4.76 4.15 1.58
N PHE A 10 -5.30 5.32 1.22
CA PHE A 10 -5.56 6.39 2.18
C PHE A 10 -6.55 5.98 3.29
N LEU A 11 -7.50 5.08 3.00
CA LEU A 11 -8.40 4.54 4.03
C LEU A 11 -7.67 3.67 5.07
N ARG A 12 -6.43 3.24 4.81
CA ARG A 12 -5.57 2.53 5.77
C ARG A 12 -4.72 3.45 6.63
N MET A 13 -4.80 4.78 6.46
CA MET A 13 -4.10 5.74 7.33
C MET A 13 -4.39 5.57 8.83
N PRO A 14 -5.62 5.20 9.28
CA PRO A 14 -5.86 4.89 10.68
C PRO A 14 -5.00 3.73 11.22
N VAL A 15 -4.72 2.71 10.40
CA VAL A 15 -3.85 1.57 10.77
C VAL A 15 -2.41 2.05 10.98
N LEU A 16 -1.93 2.94 10.11
CA LEU A 16 -0.60 3.55 10.27
C LEU A 16 -0.48 4.33 11.58
N ILE A 17 -1.49 5.13 11.92
CA ILE A 17 -1.51 5.92 13.17
C ILE A 17 -1.52 5.00 14.39
N GLN A 18 -2.34 3.96 14.37
CA GLN A 18 -2.42 2.97 15.45
C GLN A 18 -1.06 2.27 15.67
N HIS A 19 -0.43 1.81 14.58
CA HIS A 19 0.87 1.15 14.66
C HIS A 19 1.99 2.10 15.13
N PHE A 20 1.97 3.36 14.72
CA PHE A 20 2.88 4.37 15.26
C PHE A 20 2.71 4.56 16.77
N ILE A 21 1.47 4.57 17.27
CA ILE A 21 1.19 4.71 18.71
C ILE A 21 1.75 3.50 19.48
N GLU A 22 1.62 2.28 18.96
CA GLU A 22 2.15 1.07 19.58
C GLU A 22 3.68 1.13 19.72
N HIS A 23 4.39 1.49 18.65
CA HIS A 23 5.84 1.68 18.75
C HIS A 23 6.23 2.84 19.66
N ARG A 24 5.42 3.91 19.72
CA ARG A 24 5.63 5.02 20.68
C ARG A 24 5.43 4.62 22.13
N GLN A 25 4.57 3.64 22.42
CA GLN A 25 4.38 3.10 23.76
C GLN A 25 5.59 2.25 24.19
N GLN A 26 6.21 1.54 23.25
CA GLN A 26 7.43 0.75 23.48
C GLN A 26 8.68 1.64 23.56
N ASP A 27 8.80 2.60 22.65
CA ASP A 27 9.87 3.60 22.58
C ASP A 27 9.30 5.03 22.50
N PRO A 28 9.19 5.73 23.65
CA PRO A 28 8.72 7.11 23.70
C PRO A 28 9.61 8.11 22.96
N SER A 29 10.81 7.73 22.51
CA SER A 29 11.70 8.62 21.76
C SER A 29 11.47 8.55 20.24
N LEU A 30 10.79 7.51 19.74
CA LEU A 30 10.61 7.26 18.31
C LEU A 30 9.80 8.37 17.62
N SER A 31 10.43 9.21 16.81
CA SER A 31 9.69 10.22 16.03
C SER A 31 8.85 9.58 14.92
N LEU A 32 7.79 10.28 14.46
CA LEU A 32 6.99 9.83 13.32
C LEU A 32 7.84 9.64 12.06
N LEU A 33 8.80 10.54 11.80
CA LEU A 33 9.76 10.38 10.70
C LEU A 33 10.67 9.16 10.90
N GLY A 34 11.08 8.87 12.14
CA GLY A 34 11.84 7.68 12.48
C GLY A 34 11.06 6.40 12.18
N PHE A 35 9.78 6.36 12.58
CA PHE A 35 8.87 5.26 12.27
C PHE A 35 8.69 5.07 10.75
N LEU A 36 8.42 6.16 10.00
CA LEU A 36 8.32 6.06 8.54
C LEU A 36 9.63 5.58 7.90
N ASN A 37 10.77 5.98 8.43
CA ASN A 37 12.07 5.53 7.93
C ASN A 37 12.30 4.03 8.19
N LEU A 38 11.94 3.56 9.38
CA LEU A 38 12.01 2.14 9.74
C LEU A 38 11.16 1.27 8.81
N HIS A 39 9.95 1.73 8.46
CA HIS A 39 8.97 0.89 7.76
C HIS A 39 8.91 1.08 6.24
N TYR A 40 9.38 2.22 5.70
CA TYR A 40 9.32 2.51 4.25
C TYR A 40 10.68 2.69 3.57
N ILE A 41 11.76 2.90 4.34
CA ILE A 41 13.10 3.14 3.79
C ILE A 41 14.04 1.97 4.08
N HIS A 42 13.99 1.42 5.29
CA HIS A 42 14.80 0.26 5.65
C HIS A 42 14.29 -1.03 5.03
N GLN A 43 15.15 -2.05 5.04
CA GLN A 43 14.86 -3.32 4.38
C GLN A 43 13.69 -4.05 5.03
N TYR A 44 12.95 -4.78 4.20
CA TYR A 44 11.84 -5.63 4.61
C TYR A 44 12.37 -6.81 5.44
N ILE A 45 12.20 -6.71 6.76
CA ILE A 45 12.58 -7.76 7.71
C ILE A 45 11.33 -8.58 8.05
N HIS A 46 11.47 -9.91 8.04
CA HIS A 46 10.42 -10.81 8.52
C HIS A 46 10.58 -11.01 10.02
N ASP A 47 9.96 -10.13 10.80
CA ASP A 47 9.96 -10.15 12.26
C ASP A 47 8.54 -10.31 12.83
N GLU A 48 8.38 -10.09 14.13
CA GLU A 48 7.10 -10.25 14.83
C GLU A 48 6.02 -9.28 14.32
N ASP A 49 6.41 -8.11 13.81
CA ASP A 49 5.49 -7.09 13.32
C ASP A 49 5.06 -7.32 11.87
N TYR A 50 5.71 -8.26 11.17
CA TYR A 50 5.56 -8.50 9.74
C TYR A 50 4.11 -8.55 9.21
N GLN A 51 3.20 -9.22 9.92
CA GLN A 51 1.80 -9.32 9.46
C GLN A 51 1.05 -7.99 9.61
N GLN A 52 1.37 -7.22 10.64
CA GLN A 52 0.79 -5.91 10.89
C GLN A 52 1.34 -4.88 9.90
N ASP A 53 2.63 -5.02 9.64
CA ASP A 53 3.40 -4.32 8.66
C ASP A 53 2.79 -4.36 7.25
N GLN A 54 2.34 -5.53 6.80
CA GLN A 54 1.67 -5.68 5.49
C GLN A 54 0.37 -4.87 5.35
N GLN A 55 -0.24 -4.46 6.46
CA GLN A 55 -1.49 -3.69 6.46
C GLN A 55 -1.24 -2.19 6.29
N LEU A 56 0.01 -1.74 6.37
CA LEU A 56 0.34 -0.34 6.21
C LEU A 56 0.00 0.17 4.80
N PRO A 57 -0.49 1.41 4.69
CA PRO A 57 -0.82 2.02 3.40
C PRO A 57 0.44 2.13 2.52
N PHE A 58 0.27 1.94 1.21
CA PHE A 58 1.33 2.13 0.21
C PHE A 58 2.56 1.21 0.36
N ARG A 59 2.51 0.18 1.20
CA ARG A 59 3.61 -0.78 1.35
C ARG A 59 3.73 -1.75 0.17
N HIS A 60 2.60 -2.02 -0.48
CA HIS A 60 2.53 -2.77 -1.72
C HIS A 60 1.83 -1.93 -2.77
N SER A 61 2.49 -1.72 -3.91
CA SER A 61 1.81 -1.21 -5.09
C SER A 61 1.00 -2.35 -5.67
N ASP A 62 -0.32 -2.32 -5.54
CA ASP A 62 -1.20 -3.17 -6.33
C ASP A 62 -1.06 -2.69 -7.79
N CYS A 63 -0.02 -3.17 -8.48
CA CYS A 63 0.17 -2.96 -9.91
C CYS A 63 -0.88 -3.80 -10.64
N CYS A 64 -2.14 -3.36 -10.57
CA CYS A 64 -3.17 -3.84 -11.46
C CYS A 64 -2.86 -3.27 -12.84
N VAL A 65 -1.97 -3.95 -13.57
CA VAL A 65 -1.82 -3.73 -15.01
C VAL A 65 -3.19 -4.02 -15.61
N THR A 66 -3.94 -2.96 -15.91
CA THR A 66 -5.21 -3.09 -16.60
C THR A 66 -4.88 -3.49 -18.02
N TYR A 67 -4.87 -4.79 -18.30
CA TYR A 67 -4.81 -5.29 -19.67
C TYR A 67 -6.09 -4.86 -20.39
N THR A 68 -6.05 -3.74 -21.09
CA THR A 68 -7.12 -3.38 -22.02
C THR A 68 -7.04 -4.40 -23.16
N THR A 69 -7.82 -5.48 -23.07
CA THR A 69 -8.05 -6.31 -24.24
C THR A 69 -8.81 -5.43 -25.23
N VAL A 70 -8.13 -5.04 -26.31
CA VAL A 70 -8.79 -4.41 -27.45
C VAL A 70 -9.54 -5.55 -28.12
N CYS A 71 -10.81 -5.74 -27.74
CA CYS A 71 -11.71 -6.58 -28.51
C CYS A 71 -11.94 -5.85 -29.84
N CYS A 72 -11.17 -6.22 -30.85
CA CYS A 72 -11.44 -5.81 -32.22
C CYS A 72 -12.72 -6.53 -32.64
N GLU A 73 -13.87 -5.91 -32.42
CA GLU A 73 -15.09 -6.33 -33.08
C GLU A 73 -14.97 -5.92 -34.56
N THR A 74 -14.28 -6.73 -35.38
CA THR A 74 -14.55 -6.73 -36.82
C THR A 74 -15.86 -7.44 -37.06
N LEU A 75 -16.90 -6.62 -36.90
CA LEU A 75 -18.19 -6.62 -37.55
C LEU A 75 -18.30 -7.61 -38.71
N ALA A 76 -19.23 -8.56 -38.57
CA ALA A 76 -19.82 -9.28 -39.67
C ALA A 76 -20.35 -8.29 -40.73
N ILE A 77 -19.67 -8.13 -41.86
CA ILE A 77 -20.22 -7.50 -43.07
C ILE A 77 -19.75 -8.26 -44.33
N LEU A 78 -20.75 -8.87 -44.98
CA LEU A 78 -20.93 -9.20 -46.39
C LEU A 78 -20.01 -10.23 -47.10
N LEU A 79 -20.71 -11.32 -47.51
CA LEU A 79 -20.53 -12.19 -48.69
C LEU A 79 -19.29 -13.10 -48.75
#